data_AF-A0A0L0CAY9-F1
#
_entry.id   AF-A0A0L0CAY9-F1
#
_cell.length_a   1.000
_cell.length_b   1.000
_cell.length_c   1.000
_cell.angle_alpha   90.00
_cell.angle_beta   90.00
_cell.angle_gamma   90.00
#
_symmetry.space_group_name_H-M   'P 1'
#
loop_
_entity.id
_entity.type
_entity.pdbx_description
1 polymer ?
#
loop_
_entity_poly.entity_id
_entity_poly.type
_entity_poly.pdbx_seq_one_letter_code
_entity_poly.pdbx_strand_id
1 'polypeptide(L)'
;MNFKSQKILFLAGEIHRPFLRTHLTSLGAEVITSIVYRTTPLPPNNQLDQINANDWVVFFSPSHTSEIVKYLKSLTFSPHIAAIGPTTHQFLIENGFNVDVTASQPTPTSLYEGINNFKV
;
A
#
# COMPACT_ATOMS: atom_id res chain seq x y z
N MET A 1 -31.54 -0.72 1.55
CA MET A 1 -31.50 -1.07 2.99
C MET A 1 -31.83 0.18 3.79
N ASN A 2 -32.62 0.08 4.87
CA ASN A 2 -32.98 1.20 5.74
C ASN A 2 -32.18 1.09 7.04
N PHE A 3 -31.31 2.07 7.33
CA PHE A 3 -30.46 2.08 8.51
C PHE A 3 -30.96 3.03 9.61
N LYS A 4 -32.14 3.61 9.42
CA LYS A 4 -32.72 4.60 10.34
C LYS A 4 -32.81 4.02 11.75
N SER A 5 -32.21 4.72 12.71
CA SER A 5 -32.21 4.38 14.15
C SER A 5 -31.43 3.12 14.53
N GLN A 6 -30.60 2.56 13.63
CA GLN A 6 -29.67 1.49 14.01
C GLN A 6 -28.43 2.07 14.69
N LYS A 7 -27.99 1.42 15.77
CA LYS A 7 -26.71 1.71 16.44
C LYS A 7 -25.65 0.74 15.91
N ILE A 8 -24.59 1.27 15.32
CA ILE A 8 -23.52 0.49 14.71
C ILE A 8 -22.22 0.80 15.44
N LEU A 9 -21.58 -0.23 16.01
CA LEU A 9 -20.23 -0.15 16.52
C LEU A 9 -19.25 -0.47 15.39
N PHE A 10 -18.48 0.51 14.97
CA PHE A 10 -17.43 0.37 13.96
C PHE A 10 -16.07 0.24 14.65
N LEU A 11 -15.55 -0.99 14.71
CA LEU A 11 -14.21 -1.28 15.19
C LEU A 11 -13.21 -1.02 14.06
N ALA A 12 -12.38 0.00 14.22
CA ALA A 12 -11.49 0.49 13.17
C ALA A 12 -10.02 0.41 13.58
N GLY A 13 -9.15 0.40 12.58
CA GLY A 13 -7.74 0.71 12.76
C GLY A 13 -7.53 2.22 12.96
N GLU A 14 -6.42 2.60 13.57
CA GLU A 14 -6.05 4.01 13.79
C GLU A 14 -6.15 4.83 12.50
N ILE A 15 -5.62 4.29 11.39
CA ILE A 15 -5.77 4.85 10.05
C ILE A 15 -6.94 4.13 9.36
N HIS A 16 -8.05 4.86 9.15
CA HIS A 16 -9.22 4.35 8.44
C HIS A 16 -9.84 5.47 7.60
N ARG A 17 -10.55 5.10 6.52
CA ARG A 17 -11.30 6.07 5.71
C ARG A 17 -12.60 6.43 6.43
N PRO A 18 -12.96 7.72 6.54
CA PRO A 18 -14.22 8.12 7.18
C PRO A 18 -15.46 7.70 6.37
N PHE A 19 -15.28 7.26 5.13
CA PHE A 19 -16.34 6.91 4.19
C PHE A 19 -17.45 6.04 4.80
N LEU A 20 -17.10 4.93 5.47
CA LEU A 20 -18.10 4.03 6.06
C LEU A 20 -18.96 4.73 7.11
N ARG A 21 -18.33 5.47 8.03
CA ARG A 21 -19.02 6.24 9.06
C ARG A 21 -19.92 7.30 8.41
N THR A 22 -19.37 8.12 7.52
CA THR A 22 -20.11 9.21 6.87
C THR A 22 -21.29 8.67 6.07
N HIS A 23 -21.10 7.59 5.32
CA HIS A 23 -22.13 7.01 4.49
C HIS A 23 -23.26 6.39 5.32
N LEU A 24 -22.94 5.59 6.34
CA LEU A 24 -23.95 4.98 7.22
C LEU A 24 -24.73 6.03 8.02
N THR A 25 -24.05 7.07 8.53
CA THR A 25 -24.71 8.20 9.19
C THR A 25 -25.66 8.93 8.23
N SER A 26 -25.28 9.10 6.96
CA SER A 26 -26.15 9.73 5.95
C SER A 26 -27.42 8.94 5.66
N LEU A 27 -27.42 7.63 5.97
CA LEU A 27 -28.58 6.74 5.86
C LEU A 27 -29.40 6.65 7.16
N GLY A 28 -29.07 7.45 8.18
CA GLY A 28 -29.80 7.56 9.44
C GLY A 28 -29.33 6.61 10.55
N ALA A 29 -28.16 5.97 10.39
CA ALA A 29 -27.54 5.19 11.45
C ALA A 29 -26.85 6.08 12.49
N GLU A 30 -26.80 5.63 13.74
CA GLU A 30 -25.89 6.14 14.77
C GLU A 30 -24.62 5.28 14.74
N VAL A 31 -23.51 5.83 14.24
CA VAL A 31 -22.23 5.10 14.12
C VAL A 31 -21.25 5.53 15.19
N ILE A 32 -20.92 4.59 16.09
CA ILE A 32 -19.90 4.75 17.14
C ILE A 32 -18.61 4.12 16.61
N THR A 33 -17.56 4.91 16.43
CA THR A 33 -16.24 4.39 15.99
C THR A 33 -15.33 4.17 17.18
N SER A 34 -14.71 2.99 17.27
CA SER A 34 -13.72 2.64 18.29
C SER A 34 -12.45 2.16 17.61
N ILE A 35 -11.31 2.74 17.97
CA ILE A 35 -10.01 2.33 17.44
C ILE A 35 -9.52 1.14 18.27
N VAL A 36 -9.35 -0.01 17.63
CA VAL A 36 -8.98 -1.27 18.32
C VAL A 36 -7.62 -1.83 17.92
N TYR A 37 -6.98 -1.28 16.87
CA TYR A 37 -5.63 -1.64 16.49
C TYR A 37 -4.90 -0.49 15.81
N ARG A 38 -3.57 -0.58 15.78
CA ARG A 38 -2.66 0.32 15.07
C ARG A 38 -1.71 -0.50 14.22
N THR A 39 -1.50 -0.09 12.97
CA THR A 39 -0.41 -0.61 12.15
C THR A 39 0.86 0.13 12.53
N THR A 40 1.92 -0.60 12.86
CA THR A 40 3.24 -0.03 13.16
C THR A 40 4.26 -0.57 12.16
N PRO A 41 5.28 0.22 11.78
CA PRO A 41 6.40 -0.30 11.01
C PRO A 41 7.02 -1.51 11.70
N LEU A 42 7.45 -2.49 10.91
CA LEU A 42 8.38 -3.51 11.41
C LEU A 42 9.73 -2.85 11.67
N PRO A 43 10.47 -3.27 12.71
CA PRO A 43 11.84 -2.82 12.90
C PRO A 43 12.66 -3.15 11.65
N PRO A 44 13.63 -2.29 11.28
CA PRO A 44 14.46 -2.51 10.10
C PRO A 44 15.16 -3.86 10.23
N ASN A 45 15.14 -4.65 9.15
CA ASN A 45 15.96 -5.83 9.02
C ASN A 45 17.11 -5.55 8.07
N ASN A 46 18.23 -6.25 8.27
CA ASN A 46 19.44 -6.16 7.45
C ASN A 46 19.31 -6.84 6.08
N GLN A 47 18.11 -7.26 5.69
CA GLN A 47 17.88 -7.93 4.40
C GLN A 47 17.96 -6.95 3.23
N LEU A 48 17.69 -5.66 3.46
CA LEU A 48 17.82 -4.63 2.43
C LEU A 48 19.25 -4.51 1.91
N ASP A 49 20.26 -4.74 2.77
CA ASP A 49 21.69 -4.64 2.43
C ASP A 49 22.18 -5.69 1.41
N GLN A 50 21.34 -6.66 1.05
CA GLN A 50 21.67 -7.73 0.11
C GLN A 50 21.11 -7.47 -1.29
N ILE A 51 20.31 -6.41 -1.47
CA ILE A 51 19.73 -6.06 -2.77
C ILE A 51 20.85 -5.67 -3.74
N ASN A 52 20.71 -6.09 -4.99
CA ASN A 52 21.59 -5.73 -6.10
C ASN A 52 20.79 -5.22 -7.32
N ALA A 53 21.47 -4.76 -8.36
CA ALA A 53 20.85 -4.08 -9.49
C ALA A 53 19.88 -4.95 -10.30
N ASN A 54 19.99 -6.28 -10.23
CA ASN A 54 19.14 -7.20 -10.99
C ASN A 54 17.94 -7.69 -10.18
N ASP A 55 17.84 -7.32 -8.90
CA ASP A 55 16.75 -7.74 -8.03
C ASP A 55 15.48 -6.93 -8.29
N TRP A 56 14.34 -7.53 -7.93
CA TRP A 56 13.05 -6.86 -7.93
C TRP A 56 12.68 -6.41 -6.52
N VAL A 57 12.32 -5.14 -6.40
CA VAL A 57 11.68 -4.58 -5.21
C VAL A 57 10.21 -4.33 -5.52
N VAL A 58 9.34 -5.06 -4.84
CA VAL A 58 7.90 -5.01 -5.06
C VAL A 58 7.20 -4.24 -3.95
N PHE A 59 6.46 -3.19 -4.32
CA PHE A 59 5.65 -2.40 -3.40
C PHE A 59 4.19 -2.80 -3.47
N PHE A 60 3.64 -3.23 -2.33
CA PHE A 60 2.25 -3.62 -2.19
C PHE A 60 1.34 -2.48 -1.71
N SER A 61 1.90 -1.39 -1.19
CA SER A 61 1.14 -0.22 -0.77
C SER A 61 2.04 1.00 -0.61
N PRO A 62 1.49 2.23 -0.64
CA PRO A 62 2.22 3.43 -0.21
C PRO A 62 2.58 3.43 1.28
N SER A 63 1.78 2.75 2.11
CA SER A 63 1.88 2.87 3.56
C SER A 63 3.13 2.21 4.13
N HIS A 64 3.79 2.90 5.06
CA HIS A 64 4.96 2.42 5.83
C HIS A 64 6.19 2.06 4.99
N THR A 65 6.38 2.72 3.84
CA THR A 65 7.51 2.47 2.93
C THR A 65 8.61 3.53 2.98
N SER A 66 8.47 4.55 3.83
CA SER A 66 9.39 5.71 3.87
C SER A 66 10.86 5.31 4.08
N GLU A 67 11.14 4.33 4.93
CA GLU A 67 12.50 3.86 5.18
C GLU A 67 13.07 3.09 3.99
N ILE A 68 12.25 2.27 3.33
CA ILE A 68 12.65 1.55 2.10
C ILE A 68 12.91 2.57 0.98
N VAL A 69 12.07 3.59 0.84
CA VAL A 69 12.27 4.67 -0.14
C VAL A 69 13.58 5.42 0.11
N LYS A 70 13.88 5.78 1.36
CA LYS A 70 15.17 6.42 1.72
C LYS A 70 16.35 5.50 1.41
N TYR A 71 16.23 4.22 1.74
CA TYR A 71 17.26 3.21 1.49
C TYR A 71 17.55 3.09 -0.01
N LEU A 72 16.53 2.87 -0.84
CA LEU A 72 16.70 2.73 -2.28
C LEU A 72 17.30 3.98 -2.94
N LYS A 73 16.96 5.17 -2.45
CA LYS A 73 17.57 6.44 -2.91
C LYS A 73 19.06 6.58 -2.56
N SER A 74 19.52 5.86 -1.54
CA SER A 74 20.93 5.87 -1.12
C SER A 74 21.81 4.91 -1.91
N LEU A 75 21.21 4.00 -2.69
CA LEU A 75 21.94 3.06 -3.51
C LEU A 75 22.64 3.76 -4.68
N THR A 76 23.81 3.25 -5.07
CA THR A 76 24.55 3.70 -6.26
C THR A 76 24.05 3.06 -7.55
N PHE A 77 23.09 2.15 -7.45
CA PHE A 77 22.43 1.44 -8.54
C PHE A 77 20.91 1.49 -8.33
N SER A 78 20.15 1.19 -9.39
CA SER A 78 18.69 1.09 -9.33
C SER A 78 18.28 -0.37 -9.54
N PRO A 79 17.64 -1.03 -8.56
CA PRO A 79 16.99 -2.32 -8.79
C PRO A 79 15.73 -2.13 -9.64
N HIS A 80 15.16 -3.23 -10.14
CA HIS A 80 13.86 -3.19 -10.79
C HIS A 80 12.75 -2.95 -9.77
N ILE A 81 11.79 -2.08 -10.11
CA ILE A 81 10.70 -1.68 -9.21
C ILE A 81 9.35 -2.10 -9.78
N ALA A 82 8.58 -2.83 -8.98
CA ALA A 82 7.21 -3.19 -9.30
C ALA A 82 6.21 -2.61 -8.30
N ALA A 83 5.04 -2.18 -8.79
CA ALA A 83 3.90 -1.77 -8.00
C ALA A 83 2.74 -2.77 -8.16
N ILE A 84 2.06 -3.12 -7.06
CA ILE A 84 0.89 -4.00 -7.10
C ILE A 84 -0.35 -3.36 -7.76
N GLY A 85 -0.33 -2.05 -7.99
CA GLY A 85 -1.44 -1.33 -8.59
C GLY A 85 -1.22 0.18 -8.70
N PRO A 86 -2.20 0.90 -9.27
CA PRO A 86 -2.03 2.30 -9.71
C PRO A 86 -1.78 3.29 -8.56
N THR A 87 -2.40 3.07 -7.39
CA THR A 87 -2.14 3.92 -6.22
C THR A 87 -0.69 3.82 -5.75
N THR A 88 -0.12 2.63 -5.76
CA THR A 88 1.28 2.41 -5.37
C THR A 88 2.24 2.92 -6.44
N HIS A 89 1.91 2.75 -7.73
CA HIS A 89 2.65 3.34 -8.83
C HIS A 89 2.80 4.86 -8.67
N GLN A 90 1.67 5.55 -8.48
CA GLN A 90 1.66 7.01 -8.34
C GLN A 90 2.52 7.48 -7.17
N PHE A 91 2.43 6.81 -6.03
CA PHE A 91 3.27 7.08 -4.86
C PHE A 91 4.77 6.96 -5.18
N LEU A 92 5.18 5.95 -5.94
CA LEU A 92 6.60 5.72 -6.29
C LEU A 92 7.12 6.81 -7.24
N ILE A 93 6.33 7.19 -8.25
CA ILE A 93 6.65 8.28 -9.17
C ILE A 93 6.81 9.61 -8.41
N GLU A 94 5.87 9.93 -7.50
CA GLU A 94 5.95 11.13 -6.66
C GLU A 94 7.17 11.13 -5.74
N ASN A 95 7.70 9.95 -5.42
CA ASN A 95 8.94 9.79 -4.66
C ASN A 95 10.17 9.70 -5.56
N GLY A 96 10.07 9.90 -6.87
CA GLY A 96 11.20 9.99 -7.79
C GLY A 96 11.78 8.64 -8.25
N PHE A 97 11.01 7.55 -8.13
CA PHE A 97 11.39 6.27 -8.71
C PHE A 97 10.86 6.12 -10.14
N ASN A 98 11.59 5.37 -10.96
CA ASN A 98 11.02 4.75 -12.15
C ASN A 98 10.30 3.46 -11.73
N VAL A 99 9.12 3.19 -12.29
CA VAL A 99 8.35 1.98 -12.01
C VAL A 99 8.34 1.11 -13.26
N ASP A 100 9.13 0.04 -13.24
CA ASP A 100 9.29 -0.87 -14.39
C ASP A 100 8.03 -1.66 -14.70
N VAL A 101 7.31 -2.10 -13.65
CA VAL A 101 6.09 -2.89 -13.77
C VAL A 101 5.02 -2.37 -12.82
N THR A 102 3.78 -2.29 -13.32
CA THR A 102 2.60 -2.14 -12.46
C THR A 102 1.61 -3.24 -12.80
N ALA A 103 1.22 -4.02 -11.79
CA ALA A 103 0.27 -5.10 -12.00
C ALA A 103 -1.08 -4.53 -12.47
N SER A 104 -1.66 -5.16 -13.50
CA SER A 104 -2.98 -4.77 -14.04
C SER A 104 -4.11 -5.00 -13.05
N GLN A 105 -3.93 -5.98 -12.17
CA GLN A 105 -4.80 -6.30 -11.05
C GLN A 105 -3.94 -6.52 -9.80
N PRO A 106 -4.44 -6.21 -8.59
CA PRO A 106 -3.70 -6.42 -7.35
C PRO A 106 -3.73 -7.90 -6.93
N THR A 107 -3.28 -8.78 -7.82
CA THR A 107 -3.23 -10.23 -7.62
C THR A 107 -1.81 -10.76 -7.83
N PRO A 108 -1.43 -11.86 -7.15
CA PRO A 108 -0.12 -12.48 -7.35
C PRO A 108 0.15 -12.84 -8.82
N THR A 109 -0.85 -13.39 -9.51
CA THR A 109 -0.73 -13.78 -10.92
C THR A 109 -0.44 -12.58 -11.82
N SER A 110 -1.20 -11.50 -11.69
CA SER A 110 -0.99 -10.32 -12.55
C SER A 110 0.35 -9.65 -12.29
N LEU A 111 0.82 -9.64 -11.04
CA LEU A 111 2.15 -9.14 -10.69
C LEU A 111 3.24 -10.02 -11.31
N TYR A 112 3.12 -11.34 -11.16
CA TYR A 112 4.07 -12.30 -11.72
C TYR A 112 4.16 -12.18 -13.24
N GLU A 113 3.03 -12.13 -13.94
CA GLU A 113 3.00 -11.97 -15.39
C GLU A 113 3.65 -10.66 -15.84
N GLY A 114 3.42 -9.57 -15.11
CA GLY A 114 4.06 -8.27 -15.38
C GLY A 114 5.58 -8.36 -15.27
N ILE A 115 6.09 -8.96 -14.19
CA ILE A 115 7.54 -9.14 -13.96
C ILE A 115 8.13 -10.10 -15.00
N ASN A 116 7.48 -11.22 -15.29
CA ASN A 116 7.98 -12.25 -16.20
C ASN A 116 8.06 -11.78 -17.65
N ASN A 117 7.21 -10.83 -18.05
CA ASN A 117 7.19 -10.28 -19.41
C ASN A 117 8.07 -9.02 -19.56
N PHE A 118 8.66 -8.51 -18.48
CA PHE A 118 9.54 -7.36 -18.51
C PHE A 118 10.85 -7.72 -19.24
N LYS A 119 11.28 -6.85 -20.15
CA LYS A 119 12.54 -7.00 -20.90
C LYS A 119 13.46 -5.84 -20.55
N VAL A 120 14.69 -6.18 -20.15
CA VAL A 120 15.77 -5.24 -19.83
C VAL A 120 16.31 -4.59 -21.11
#